data_AF-A0A182M9H5-F1
#
_entry.id   AF-A0A182M9H5-F1
#
_cell.length_a   1.000
_cell.length_b   1.000
_cell.length_c   1.000
_cell.angle_alpha   90.00
_cell.angle_beta   90.00
_cell.angle_gamma   90.00
#
_symmetry.space_group_name_H-M   'P 1'
#
loop_
_entity.id
_entity.type
_entity.pdbx_description
1 polymer ?
#
loop_
_entity_poly.entity_id
_entity_poly.type
_entity_poly.pdbx_seq_one_letter_code
_entity_poly.pdbx_strand_id
1 'polypeptide(L)'
;MLWHYDVTPHEQSHLNLFANRPQPKKKRKSRTAFTNHQIFELEKRFLYQKYLSPSDRDEIAAALGLSNAQVITWFQNRRAKLKRDMEELKKDVETVKVLSAHKTFLENVNDMNILKKKIMHDDGGSPQK
;
A
#
# COMPACT_ATOMS: atom_id res chain seq x y z
N MET A 1 -24.05 -2.98 36.38
CA MET A 1 -23.82 -1.76 35.56
C MET A 1 -23.16 -2.19 34.25
N LEU A 2 -24.00 -2.64 33.32
CA LEU A 2 -23.67 -3.02 31.96
C LEU A 2 -24.13 -1.88 31.07
N TRP A 3 -23.23 -1.31 30.26
CA TRP A 3 -23.65 -0.47 29.14
C TRP A 3 -24.20 -1.41 28.06
N HIS A 4 -25.52 -1.45 27.92
CA HIS A 4 -26.13 -1.85 26.66
C HIS A 4 -25.81 -0.77 25.63
N TYR A 5 -25.13 -1.16 24.57
CA TYR A 5 -25.18 -0.47 23.29
C TYR A 5 -25.84 -1.44 22.32
N ASP A 6 -27.05 -1.11 21.90
CA ASP A 6 -27.84 -1.93 20.99
C ASP A 6 -27.07 -2.18 19.69
N VAL A 7 -26.73 -3.45 19.48
CA VAL A 7 -26.25 -3.98 18.21
C VAL A 7 -27.47 -4.08 17.30
N THR A 8 -27.65 -3.13 16.38
CA THR A 8 -28.51 -3.33 15.21
C THR A 8 -27.74 -4.17 14.18
N PRO A 9 -28.17 -5.40 13.86
CA PRO A 9 -27.53 -6.21 12.84
C PRO A 9 -28.00 -5.70 11.47
N HIS A 10 -27.15 -4.97 10.75
CA HIS A 10 -27.40 -4.74 9.32
C HIS A 10 -26.77 -5.89 8.54
N GLU A 11 -27.66 -6.76 8.07
CA GLU A 11 -27.46 -7.96 7.27
C GLU A 11 -26.49 -7.71 6.09
N GLN A 12 -25.36 -8.43 6.08
CA GLN A 12 -24.51 -8.58 4.90
C GLN A 12 -25.17 -9.58 3.93
N SER A 13 -25.86 -9.09 2.91
CA SER A 13 -26.20 -9.92 1.75
C SER A 13 -25.01 -9.98 0.79
N HIS A 14 -24.36 -11.14 0.79
CA HIS A 14 -23.42 -11.59 -0.22
C HIS A 14 -24.11 -11.69 -1.59
N LEU A 15 -23.45 -11.12 -2.61
CA LEU A 15 -23.49 -11.51 -4.05
C LEU A 15 -24.86 -11.90 -4.67
N ASN A 16 -25.49 -10.96 -5.39
CA ASN A 16 -26.36 -11.33 -6.52
C ASN A 16 -25.61 -11.04 -7.84
N LEU A 17 -24.87 -12.06 -8.29
CA LEU A 17 -24.08 -12.06 -9.53
C LEU A 17 -24.95 -12.25 -10.79
N PHE A 18 -26.25 -12.57 -10.67
CA PHE A 18 -27.16 -12.70 -11.82
C PHE A 18 -28.60 -12.30 -11.45
N ALA A 19 -28.94 -11.02 -11.57
CA ALA A 19 -30.35 -10.60 -11.50
C ALA A 19 -30.61 -9.51 -12.54
N ASN A 20 -31.22 -9.92 -13.65
CA ASN A 20 -31.64 -9.08 -14.77
C ASN A 20 -32.87 -8.24 -14.39
N ARG A 21 -32.74 -7.35 -13.41
CA ARG A 21 -33.76 -6.37 -13.05
C ARG A 21 -33.42 -5.04 -13.73
N PRO A 22 -34.27 -4.49 -14.62
CA PRO A 22 -34.04 -3.15 -15.17
C PRO A 22 -34.32 -2.12 -14.08
N GLN A 23 -33.33 -1.93 -13.19
CA GLN A 23 -33.30 -0.77 -12.32
C GLN A 23 -33.09 0.46 -13.21
N PRO A 24 -33.89 1.53 -13.06
CA PRO A 24 -33.67 2.76 -13.80
C PRO A 24 -32.24 3.20 -13.55
N LYS A 25 -31.42 3.21 -14.62
CA LYS A 25 -30.00 3.54 -14.57
C LYS A 25 -29.88 4.98 -14.07
N LYS A 26 -29.76 5.17 -12.74
CA LYS A 26 -29.38 6.44 -12.14
C LYS A 26 -28.07 6.83 -12.82
N LYS A 27 -28.13 7.82 -13.71
CA LYS A 27 -26.97 8.30 -14.48
C LYS A 27 -25.86 8.56 -13.46
N ARG A 28 -24.79 7.75 -13.50
CA ARG A 28 -23.63 7.93 -12.62
C ARG A 28 -23.18 9.37 -12.79
N LYS A 29 -23.07 10.11 -11.69
CA LYS A 29 -22.55 11.49 -11.72
C LYS A 29 -21.19 11.42 -12.43
N SER A 30 -21.00 12.25 -13.47
CA SER A 30 -19.74 12.30 -14.20
C SER A 30 -18.59 12.50 -13.20
N ARG A 31 -17.47 11.80 -13.41
CA ARG A 31 -16.30 11.94 -12.54
C ARG A 31 -15.77 13.35 -12.70
N THR A 32 -15.86 14.16 -11.66
CA THR A 32 -15.22 15.46 -11.61
C THR A 32 -13.79 15.29 -11.11
N ALA A 33 -12.83 15.88 -11.82
CA ALA A 33 -11.45 15.98 -11.37
C ALA A 33 -11.30 17.19 -10.44
N PHE A 34 -10.52 17.05 -9.37
CA PHE A 34 -10.12 18.18 -8.54
C PHE A 34 -9.02 18.98 -9.23
N THR A 35 -8.98 20.29 -9.01
CA THR A 35 -7.90 21.13 -9.52
C THR A 35 -6.59 20.85 -8.77
N ASN A 36 -5.46 21.23 -9.35
CA ASN A 36 -4.15 21.08 -8.68
C ASN A 36 -4.10 21.83 -7.34
N HIS A 37 -4.71 23.01 -7.27
CA HIS A 37 -4.80 23.78 -6.03
C HIS A 37 -5.61 23.05 -4.95
N GLN A 38 -6.76 22.47 -5.32
CA GLN A 38 -7.58 21.68 -4.39
C GLN A 38 -6.82 20.46 -3.87
N ILE A 39 -6.12 19.74 -4.76
CA ILE A 39 -5.30 18.58 -4.38
C ILE A 39 -4.20 19.00 -3.40
N PHE A 40 -3.50 20.09 -3.70
CA PHE A 40 -2.41 20.59 -2.87
C PHE A 40 -2.86 20.91 -1.44
N GLU A 41 -3.94 21.67 -1.25
CA GLU A 41 -4.43 22.01 0.08
C GLU A 41 -4.97 20.78 0.84
N LEU A 42 -5.63 19.85 0.14
CA LEU A 42 -6.07 18.58 0.73
C LEU A 42 -4.88 17.73 1.21
N GLU A 43 -3.82 17.62 0.40
CA GLU A 43 -2.60 16.92 0.79
C GLU A 43 -1.89 17.60 1.95
N LYS A 44 -1.74 18.93 1.89
CA LYS A 44 -1.14 19.74 2.95
C LYS A 44 -1.85 19.50 4.28
N ARG A 45 -3.18 19.58 4.34
CA ARG A 45 -3.92 19.26 5.58
C ARG A 45 -3.75 17.79 5.98
N PHE A 46 -3.77 16.87 5.03
CA PHE A 46 -3.57 15.45 5.30
C PHE A 46 -2.23 15.15 5.96
N LEU A 47 -1.16 15.90 5.64
CA LEU A 47 0.15 15.73 6.29
C LEU A 47 0.05 15.87 7.80
N TYR A 48 -0.66 16.90 8.28
CA TYR A 48 -0.87 17.17 9.70
C TYR A 48 -1.94 16.27 10.33
N GLN A 49 -3.01 15.95 9.61
CA GLN A 49 -4.17 15.29 10.19
C GLN A 49 -4.78 14.26 9.22
N LYS A 50 -4.70 12.97 9.57
CA LYS A 50 -5.20 11.87 8.72
C LYS A 50 -6.73 11.70 8.76
N TYR A 51 -7.38 12.23 9.79
CA TYR A 51 -8.83 12.14 10.03
C TYR A 51 -9.38 13.50 10.42
N LEU A 52 -10.39 13.98 9.71
CA LEU A 52 -10.99 15.29 9.97
C LEU A 52 -12.05 15.23 11.08
N SER A 53 -12.08 16.26 11.91
CA SER A 53 -13.26 16.57 12.73
C SER A 53 -14.40 17.10 11.85
N PRO A 54 -15.65 17.17 12.35
CA PRO A 54 -16.73 17.86 11.64
C PRO A 54 -16.39 19.30 11.29
N SER A 55 -15.84 20.07 12.24
CA SER A 55 -15.47 21.48 12.03
C SER A 55 -14.40 21.65 10.96
N ASP A 56 -13.32 20.86 11.00
CA ASP A 56 -12.24 20.97 10.00
C ASP A 56 -12.76 20.66 8.59
N ARG A 57 -13.70 19.71 8.49
CA ARG A 57 -14.30 19.33 7.21
C ARG A 57 -15.09 20.47 6.60
N ASP A 58 -15.91 21.14 7.41
CA ASP A 58 -16.72 22.28 6.97
C ASP A 58 -15.82 23.44 6.51
N GLU A 59 -14.74 23.73 7.26
CA GLU A 59 -13.75 24.74 6.91
C GLU A 59 -13.08 24.46 5.55
N ILE A 60 -12.58 23.24 5.35
CA ILE A 60 -11.90 22.85 4.10
C ILE A 60 -12.88 22.83 2.92
N ALA A 61 -14.10 22.35 3.14
CA ALA A 61 -15.15 22.31 2.13
C ALA A 61 -15.46 23.74 1.63
N ALA A 62 -15.66 24.68 2.56
CA ALA A 62 -15.90 26.08 2.24
C ALA A 62 -14.70 26.71 1.51
N ALA A 63 -13.48 26.51 2.02
CA ALA A 63 -12.27 27.11 1.45
C ALA A 63 -11.98 26.63 0.02
N LEU A 64 -12.28 25.37 -0.31
CA LEU A 64 -11.95 24.77 -1.61
C LEU A 64 -13.13 24.73 -2.59
N GLY A 65 -14.32 25.23 -2.19
CA GLY A 65 -15.54 25.14 -2.98
C GLY A 65 -15.98 23.69 -3.24
N LEU A 66 -15.77 22.80 -2.26
CA LEU A 66 -16.10 21.39 -2.33
C LEU A 66 -17.26 21.07 -1.40
N SER A 67 -17.98 19.99 -1.68
CA SER A 67 -18.95 19.44 -0.73
C SER A 67 -18.26 18.64 0.38
N ASN A 68 -18.88 18.61 1.57
CA ASN A 68 -18.44 17.76 2.68
C ASN A 68 -18.25 16.30 2.26
N ALA A 69 -19.12 15.77 1.42
CA ALA A 69 -19.02 14.40 0.90
C ALA A 69 -17.75 14.19 0.04
N GLN A 70 -17.37 15.17 -0.78
CA GLN A 70 -16.14 15.09 -1.57
C GLN A 70 -14.90 15.11 -0.68
N VAL A 71 -14.87 15.96 0.34
CA VAL A 71 -13.76 16.02 1.30
C VAL A 71 -13.64 14.69 2.06
N ILE A 72 -14.75 14.15 2.57
CA ILE A 72 -14.76 12.82 3.23
C ILE A 72 -14.21 11.73 2.31
N THR A 73 -14.73 11.68 1.08
CA THR A 73 -14.34 10.66 0.09
C THR A 73 -12.86 10.78 -0.26
N TRP A 74 -12.36 12.01 -0.43
CA TRP A 74 -10.95 12.25 -0.71
C TRP A 74 -10.07 11.78 0.45
N PHE A 75 -10.42 12.11 1.70
CA PHE A 75 -9.66 11.67 2.89
C PHE A 75 -9.69 10.15 3.08
N GLN A 76 -10.82 9.51 2.82
CA GLN A 76 -10.94 8.05 2.82
C GLN A 76 -10.02 7.42 1.75
N ASN A 77 -10.08 7.92 0.51
CA ASN A 77 -9.23 7.45 -0.57
C ASN A 77 -7.75 7.68 -0.29
N ARG A 78 -7.39 8.82 0.31
CA ARG A 78 -6.01 9.14 0.65
C ARG A 78 -5.45 8.19 1.71
N ARG A 79 -6.23 7.87 2.76
CA ARG A 79 -5.85 6.84 3.74
C ARG A 79 -5.73 5.46 3.12
N ALA A 80 -6.65 5.08 2.22
CA ALA A 80 -6.58 3.81 1.52
C ALA A 80 -5.32 3.72 0.63
N LYS A 81 -4.94 4.81 -0.05
CA LYS A 81 -3.67 4.89 -0.79
C LYS A 81 -2.47 4.77 0.15
N LEU A 82 -2.43 5.52 1.26
CA LEU A 82 -1.35 5.42 2.25
C LEU A 82 -1.15 3.98 2.74
N LYS A 83 -2.24 3.28 3.06
CA LYS A 83 -2.18 1.88 3.48
C LYS A 83 -1.59 0.97 2.39
N ARG A 84 -1.98 1.18 1.13
CA ARG A 84 -1.43 0.42 -0.01
C ARG A 84 0.05 0.71 -0.21
N ASP A 85 0.44 1.99 -0.23
CA ASP A 85 1.83 2.42 -0.40
C ASP A 85 2.74 1.81 0.69
N MET A 86 2.26 1.75 1.94
CA MET A 86 3.02 1.11 3.04
C MET A 86 3.14 -0.40 2.91
N GLU A 87 2.12 -1.08 2.41
CA GLU A 87 2.14 -2.53 2.20
C GLU A 87 3.05 -2.93 1.04
N GLU A 88 3.04 -2.14 -0.03
CA GLU A 88 3.94 -2.28 -1.17
C GLU A 88 5.40 -2.08 -0.74
N LEU A 89 5.69 -1.01 0.01
CA LEU A 89 7.03 -0.76 0.53
C LEU A 89 7.54 -1.91 1.42
N LYS A 90 6.68 -2.51 2.25
CA LYS A 90 7.06 -3.67 3.06
C LYS A 90 7.46 -4.87 2.20
N LYS A 91 6.71 -5.12 1.11
CA LYS A 91 7.01 -6.21 0.18
C LYS A 91 8.31 -5.95 -0.56
N ASP A 92 8.55 -4.72 -1.00
CA ASP A 92 9.79 -4.35 -1.69
C ASP A 92 11.02 -4.49 -0.76
N VAL A 93 10.88 -4.11 0.51
CA VAL A 93 11.94 -4.34 1.49
C VAL A 93 12.21 -5.82 1.68
N GLU A 94 11.18 -6.66 1.71
CA GLU A 94 11.34 -8.10 1.86
C GLU A 94 11.98 -8.75 0.63
N THR A 95 11.58 -8.36 -0.58
CA THR A 95 12.20 -8.86 -1.81
C THR A 95 13.68 -8.47 -1.88
N VAL A 96 14.04 -7.24 -1.48
CA VAL A 96 15.44 -6.81 -1.43
C VAL A 96 16.26 -7.61 -0.41
N LYS A 97 15.70 -7.92 0.77
CA LYS A 97 16.38 -8.78 1.76
C LYS A 97 16.63 -10.19 1.22
N VAL A 98 15.64 -10.78 0.57
CA VAL A 98 15.77 -12.12 -0.05
C VAL A 98 16.83 -12.11 -1.14
N LEU A 99 16.81 -11.09 -2.01
CA LEU A 99 17.82 -10.94 -3.06
C LEU A 99 19.23 -10.73 -2.48
N SER A 100 19.35 -9.96 -1.40
CA SER A 100 20.62 -9.77 -0.69
C SER A 100 21.12 -11.09 -0.09
N ALA A 101 20.26 -11.85 0.59
CA ALA A 101 20.61 -13.15 1.16
C ALA A 101 21.03 -14.15 0.07
N HIS A 102 20.32 -14.17 -1.06
CA HIS A 102 20.67 -14.99 -2.22
C HIS A 102 22.02 -14.59 -2.82
N LYS A 103 22.29 -13.28 -2.96
CA LYS A 103 23.58 -12.77 -3.41
C LYS A 103 24.72 -13.21 -2.49
N THR A 104 24.55 -13.06 -1.17
CA THR A 104 25.52 -13.51 -0.17
C THR A 104 25.73 -15.03 -0.22
N PHE A 105 24.67 -15.82 -0.42
CA PHE A 105 24.79 -17.27 -0.60
C PHE A 105 25.65 -17.61 -1.83
N LEU A 106 25.40 -16.96 -2.97
CA LEU A 106 26.18 -17.19 -4.19
C LEU A 106 27.65 -16.78 -4.03
N GLU A 107 27.91 -15.66 -3.37
CA GLU A 107 29.28 -15.23 -3.04
C GLU A 107 29.99 -16.28 -2.19
N ASN A 108 29.35 -16.76 -1.12
CA ASN A 108 29.89 -17.80 -0.25
C ASN A 108 30.12 -19.14 -0.98
N VAL A 109 29.20 -19.57 -1.85
CA VAL A 109 29.35 -20.79 -2.66
C VAL A 109 30.51 -20.64 -3.66
N ASN A 110 30.65 -19.45 -4.25
CA ASN A 110 31.75 -19.16 -5.15
C ASN A 110 33.10 -19.19 -4.42
N ASP A 111 33.18 -18.59 -3.22
CA ASP A 111 34.37 -18.65 -2.37
C ASP A 111 34.74 -20.09 -1.98
N MET A 112 33.74 -20.92 -1.66
CA MET A 112 33.94 -22.35 -1.39
C MET A 112 34.40 -23.14 -2.63
N ASN A 113 33.87 -22.83 -3.81
CA ASN A 113 34.32 -23.44 -5.05
C ASN A 113 35.72 -22.99 -5.46
N ILE A 114 36.10 -21.73 -5.21
CA ILE A 114 37.45 -21.20 -5.41
C ILE A 114 38.43 -21.87 -4.44
N LEU A 115 38.06 -22.02 -3.16
CA LEU A 115 38.88 -22.70 -2.16
C LEU A 115 39.11 -24.17 -2.55
N LYS A 116 38.06 -24.86 -3.02
CA LYS A 116 38.17 -26.24 -3.52
C LYS A 116 39.05 -26.33 -4.78
N LYS A 117 39.02 -25.31 -5.65
CA LYS A 117 39.88 -25.21 -6.85
C LYS A 117 41.35 -24.92 -6.50
N LYS A 118 41.63 -24.28 -5.36
CA LYS A 118 42.99 -24.02 -4.88
C LYS A 118 43.66 -25.24 -4.22
N ILE A 119 42.88 -26.22 -3.78
CA ILE A 119 43.36 -27.42 -3.06
C ILE A 119 43.86 -28.54 -4.00
N MET A 120 43.77 -28.38 -5.34
CA MET A 120 44.15 -29.45 -6.30
C MET A 120 45.29 -29.10 -7.26
N HIS A 121 46.28 -28.29 -6.83
CA HIS A 121 47.47 -27.99 -7.65
C HIS A 121 48.78 -27.99 -6.84
N ASP A 122 48.96 -28.99 -5.97
CA ASP A 122 50.28 -29.31 -5.42
C ASP A 122 50.41 -30.82 -5.25
N ASP A 123 50.79 -31.50 -6.33
CA ASP A 123 51.59 -32.73 -6.20
C ASP A 123 52.41 -32.96 -7.47
N GLY A 124 53.68 -33.33 -7.29
CA GLY A 124 54.56 -33.76 -8.38
C GLY A 124 55.81 -32.93 -8.61
N GLY A 125 56.37 -32.28 -7.58
CA GLY A 125 57.79 -31.92 -7.60
C GLY A 125 58.64 -33.20 -7.58
N SER A 126 59.15 -33.62 -8.74
CA SER A 126 60.06 -34.76 -8.88
C SER A 126 61.40 -34.52 -8.16
N PRO A 127 61.83 -35.39 -7.23
CA PRO A 127 63.19 -35.34 -6.69
C PRO A 127 64.20 -36.17 -7.51
N GLN A 128 65.35 -35.54 -7.74
CA GLN A 128 66.67 -35.98 -8.22
C GLN A 128 66.92 -37.47 -8.58
N LYS A 129 67.54 -37.71 -9.75
CA LYS A 129 69.00 -37.84 -9.93
C LYS A 129 69.36 -37.86 -11.42
#